data_AF-A0A953NQU3-F1
#
_entry.id   AF-A0A953NQU3-F1
#
_cell.length_a   1.000
_cell.length_b   1.000
_cell.length_c   1.000
_cell.angle_alpha   90.00
_cell.angle_beta   90.00
_cell.angle_gamma   90.00
#
_symmetry.space_group_name_H-M   'P 1'
#
loop_
_entity.id
_entity.type
_entity.pdbx_description
1 polymer ?
#
loop_
_entity_poly.entity_id
_entity_poly.type
_entity_poly.pdbx_seq_one_letter_code
_entity_poly.pdbx_strand_id
1 'polypeptide(L)'
;MARAYLELLERRHQPGVRAVLAGMEQSARQGTGAEVDRALAYPDALVKTGTAECTHGHPAGGDGFVITAEPADHPQVLLMVRVHGVPGRQAARIAGQMMRRIQE
;
A
#
# COMPACT_ATOMS: atom_id res chain seq x y z
N MET A 1 -8.83 -1.01 -9.35
CA MET A 1 -8.05 -1.70 -8.29
C MET A 1 -8.51 -1.32 -6.89
N ALA A 2 -8.61 -0.04 -6.51
CA ALA A 2 -9.06 0.37 -5.16
C ALA A 2 -10.35 -0.32 -4.66
N ARG A 3 -11.38 -0.42 -5.51
CA ARG A 3 -12.66 -1.11 -5.17
C ARG A 3 -12.49 -2.56 -4.73
N ALA A 4 -11.54 -3.30 -5.30
CA ALA A 4 -11.29 -4.68 -4.92
C ALA A 4 -10.71 -4.79 -3.50
N TYR A 5 -9.93 -3.79 -3.08
CA TYR A 5 -9.41 -3.72 -1.72
C TYR A 5 -10.47 -3.26 -0.73
N LEU A 6 -11.39 -2.35 -1.12
CA LEU A 6 -12.55 -2.03 -0.28
C LEU A 6 -13.38 -3.29 0.01
N GLU A 7 -13.69 -4.08 -1.01
CA GLU A 7 -14.39 -5.37 -0.85
C GLU A 7 -13.60 -6.35 0.03
N LEU A 8 -12.27 -6.40 -0.13
CA LEU A 8 -11.41 -7.23 0.72
C LEU A 8 -11.51 -6.82 2.19
N LEU A 9 -11.53 -5.52 2.48
CA LEU A 9 -11.64 -4.98 3.83
C LEU A 9 -13.03 -5.25 4.43
N GLU A 10 -14.11 -5.12 3.65
CA GLU A 10 -15.48 -5.47 4.09
C GLU A 10 -15.59 -6.95 4.50
N ARG A 11 -14.84 -7.84 3.83
CA ARG A 11 -14.81 -9.28 4.09
C ARG A 11 -13.75 -9.72 5.10
N ARG A 12 -13.13 -8.80 5.84
CA ARG A 12 -11.99 -9.04 6.77
C ARG A 12 -12.13 -10.22 7.72
N HIS A 13 -13.35 -10.60 8.10
CA HIS A 13 -13.61 -11.70 9.03
C HIS A 13 -13.64 -13.08 8.36
N GLN A 14 -13.62 -13.15 7.02
CA GLN A 14 -13.54 -14.43 6.31
C GLN A 14 -12.16 -15.05 6.48
N PRO A 15 -12.04 -16.36 6.76
CA PRO A 15 -10.75 -17.00 7.07
C PRO A 15 -9.65 -16.78 6.03
N GLY A 16 -9.98 -16.85 4.74
CA GLY A 16 -9.03 -16.62 3.65
C GLY A 16 -8.61 -15.15 3.52
N VAL A 17 -9.51 -14.21 3.79
CA VAL A 17 -9.23 -12.77 3.74
C VAL A 17 -8.31 -12.36 4.88
N ARG A 18 -8.54 -12.88 6.09
CA ARG A 18 -7.69 -12.58 7.26
C ARG A 18 -6.21 -12.89 6.99
N ALA A 19 -5.92 -13.99 6.29
CA ALA A 19 -4.55 -14.33 5.90
C ALA A 19 -3.95 -13.33 4.91
N VAL A 20 -4.75 -12.80 3.96
CA VAL A 20 -4.30 -11.76 3.03
C VAL A 20 -4.00 -10.46 3.77
N LEU A 21 -4.88 -10.03 4.69
CA LEU A 21 -4.67 -8.82 5.47
C LEU A 21 -3.44 -8.93 6.38
N ALA A 22 -3.24 -10.08 7.04
CA ALA A 22 -2.02 -10.34 7.80
C ALA A 22 -0.75 -10.25 6.93
N GLY A 23 -0.81 -10.72 5.68
CA GLY A 23 0.27 -10.56 4.72
C GLY A 23 0.51 -9.09 4.32
N MET A 24 -0.55 -8.28 4.22
CA MET A 24 -0.44 -6.85 3.95
C MET A 24 0.16 -6.09 5.13
N GLU A 25 -0.24 -6.42 6.35
CA GLU A 25 0.35 -5.91 7.60
C GLU A 25 1.84 -6.28 7.69
N GLN A 26 2.19 -7.53 7.37
CA GLN A 26 3.60 -7.94 7.31
C GLN A 26 4.39 -7.18 6.23
N SER A 27 3.76 -6.90 5.08
CA SER A 27 4.37 -6.10 4.02
C SER A 27 4.67 -4.67 4.47
N ALA A 28 3.80 -4.09 5.30
CA ALA A 28 3.96 -2.79 5.92
C ALA A 28 5.05 -2.78 6.99
N ARG A 29 5.15 -3.81 7.83
CA ARG A 29 6.15 -3.85 8.91
C ARG A 29 7.58 -4.08 8.42
N GLN A 30 7.76 -5.02 7.49
CA GLN A 30 9.10 -5.53 7.12
C GLN A 30 9.26 -5.84 5.63
N GLY A 31 8.25 -5.58 4.81
CA GLY A 31 8.27 -5.89 3.39
C GLY A 31 8.64 -4.70 2.50
N THR A 32 8.21 -4.79 1.24
CA THR A 32 8.36 -3.71 0.26
C THR A 32 7.53 -2.47 0.59
N GLY A 33 6.55 -2.58 1.49
CA GLY A 33 5.71 -1.50 1.97
C GLY A 33 6.27 -0.75 3.18
N ALA A 34 7.44 -1.13 3.71
CA ALA A 34 7.98 -0.62 4.97
C ALA A 34 8.11 0.91 5.09
N GLU A 35 8.28 1.59 3.97
CA GLU A 35 8.36 3.06 3.95
C GLU A 35 7.01 3.74 4.26
N VAL A 36 5.88 3.03 4.15
CA VAL A 36 4.58 3.56 4.56
C VAL A 36 4.50 3.63 6.08
N ASP A 37 4.66 2.51 6.78
CA ASP A 37 4.63 2.45 8.25
C ASP A 37 5.65 3.39 8.90
N ARG A 38 6.87 3.48 8.33
CA ARG A 38 7.92 4.40 8.82
C ARG A 38 7.53 5.88 8.74
N ALA A 39 6.59 6.24 7.88
CA ALA A 39 6.16 7.62 7.70
C ALA A 39 5.02 8.01 8.66
N LEU A 40 4.27 7.04 9.20
CA LEU A 40 3.13 7.28 10.07
C LEU A 40 3.58 7.62 11.49
N ALA A 41 2.78 8.44 12.21
CA ALA A 41 3.01 8.72 13.62
C ALA A 41 2.82 7.47 14.49
N TYR A 42 1.85 6.64 14.11
CA TYR A 42 1.55 5.36 14.73
C TYR A 42 1.56 4.27 13.64
N PRO A 43 2.60 3.42 13.58
CA PRO A 43 2.72 2.40 12.53
C PRO A 43 1.63 1.33 12.64
N ASP A 44 0.57 1.47 11.84
CA ASP A 44 -0.55 0.52 11.80
C ASP A 44 -1.22 0.49 10.41
N ALA A 45 -0.47 0.22 9.35
CA ALA A 45 -1.03 0.15 8.00
C ALA A 45 -1.10 -1.28 7.45
N LEU A 46 -2.10 -1.50 6.60
CA LEU A 46 -2.12 -2.60 5.63
C LEU A 46 -1.50 -2.09 4.35
N VAL A 47 -0.46 -2.76 3.81
CA VAL A 47 0.22 -2.28 2.60
C VAL A 47 0.36 -3.40 1.58
N LYS A 48 0.18 -3.06 0.30
CA LYS A 48 0.64 -3.87 -0.81
C LYS A 48 1.31 -2.99 -1.85
N THR A 49 2.52 -3.38 -2.26
CA THR A 49 3.20 -2.76 -3.40
C THR A 49 3.11 -3.63 -4.65
N GLY A 50 3.22 -3.01 -5.82
CA GLY A 50 3.41 -3.66 -7.10
C GLY A 50 4.33 -2.85 -8.01
N THR A 51 4.98 -3.49 -8.96
CA THR A 51 5.72 -2.85 -10.05
C THR A 51 5.20 -3.43 -11.34
N ALA A 52 4.73 -2.58 -12.25
CA ALA A 52 4.36 -2.98 -13.61
C ALA A 52 5.45 -2.58 -14.60
N GLU A 53 5.56 -3.30 -15.71
CA GLU A 53 6.42 -2.88 -16.82
C GLU A 53 5.96 -1.52 -17.35
N CYS A 54 6.93 -0.64 -17.64
CA CYS A 54 6.65 0.65 -18.25
C CYS A 54 6.33 0.48 -19.73
N THR A 55 5.27 1.13 -20.21
CA THR A 55 4.96 1.25 -21.64
C THR A 55 5.55 2.51 -22.28
N HIS A 56 6.36 3.27 -21.53
CA HIS A 56 6.98 4.52 -21.98
C HIS A 56 8.15 4.25 -22.95
N GLY A 57 8.39 5.19 -23.87
CA GLY A 57 9.39 5.04 -24.93
C GLY A 57 10.86 5.04 -24.48
N HIS A 58 11.16 5.22 -23.19
CA HIS A 58 12.53 5.20 -22.65
C HIS A 58 12.61 4.17 -21.50
N PRO A 59 13.71 3.39 -21.37
CA PRO A 59 13.86 2.42 -20.30
C PRO A 59 13.72 3.08 -18.93
N ALA A 60 12.83 2.55 -18.10
CA ALA A 60 12.60 2.99 -16.73
C ALA A 60 12.45 1.76 -15.82
N GLY A 61 12.54 1.96 -14.51
CA GLY A 61 12.49 0.88 -13.52
C GLY A 61 11.13 0.19 -13.35
N GLY A 62 10.14 0.53 -14.18
CA GLY A 62 8.73 0.13 -14.04
C GLY A 62 7.87 1.19 -13.36
N ASP A 63 6.54 1.06 -13.47
CA ASP A 63 5.58 1.91 -12.76
C ASP A 63 5.22 1.28 -11.41
N GLY A 64 5.41 2.06 -10.35
CA GLY A 64 5.19 1.63 -8.98
C GLY A 64 3.76 1.85 -8.55
N PHE A 65 3.18 0.85 -7.90
CA PHE A 65 1.85 0.90 -7.31
C PHE A 65 1.92 0.64 -5.82
N VAL A 66 1.12 1.38 -5.06
CA VAL A 66 0.93 1.16 -3.62
C VAL A 66 -0.56 1.21 -3.33
N ILE A 67 -1.05 0.21 -2.61
CA ILE A 67 -2.31 0.28 -1.88
C ILE A 67 -1.95 0.29 -0.41
N THR A 68 -2.47 1.27 0.32
CA THR A 68 -2.36 1.30 1.77
C THR A 68 -3.69 1.65 2.41
N ALA A 69 -4.00 1.04 3.54
CA ALA A 69 -5.18 1.33 4.33
C ALA A 69 -4.84 1.40 5.82
N GLU A 70 -5.47 2.31 6.55
CA GLU A 70 -5.15 2.63 7.94
C GLU A 70 -6.40 3.10 8.72
N PRO A 71 -6.53 2.79 10.03
CA PRO A 71 -5.72 1.84 10.82
C PRO A 71 -5.88 0.39 10.33
N ALA A 72 -4.93 -0.50 10.60
CA ALA A 72 -4.94 -1.84 10.02
C ALA A 72 -6.09 -2.69 10.57
N ASP A 73 -6.43 -2.49 11.84
CA ASP A 73 -7.49 -3.19 12.54
C ASP A 73 -8.89 -2.69 12.17
N HIS A 74 -9.06 -1.42 11.79
CA HIS A 74 -10.32 -0.83 11.38
C HIS A 74 -10.07 0.29 10.35
N PRO A 75 -9.76 -0.06 9.08
CA PRO A 75 -9.33 0.94 8.12
C PRO A 75 -10.40 1.96 7.81
N GLN A 76 -10.06 3.24 7.95
CA GLN A 76 -10.92 4.38 7.66
C GLN A 76 -10.50 5.08 6.37
N VAL A 77 -9.21 5.02 6.05
CA VAL A 77 -8.63 5.58 4.83
C VAL A 77 -8.07 4.46 3.99
N LEU A 78 -8.35 4.50 2.69
CA LEU A 78 -7.67 3.68 1.69
C LEU A 78 -7.07 4.58 0.62
N LEU A 79 -5.75 4.51 0.44
CA LEU A 79 -5.01 5.27 -0.55
C LEU A 79 -4.44 4.33 -1.61
N MET A 80 -4.69 4.67 -2.87
CA MET A 80 -4.07 4.03 -4.03
C MET A 80 -3.16 5.03 -4.75
N VAL A 81 -1.88 4.70 -4.87
CA VAL A 81 -0.87 5.54 -5.53
C VAL A 81 -0.28 4.80 -6.72
N ARG A 82 -0.16 5.48 -7.85
CA ARG A 82 0.70 5.09 -8.98
C ARG A 82 1.80 6.13 -9.12
N VAL A 83 3.05 5.69 -9.23
CA VAL A 83 4.19 6.56 -9.50
C VAL A 83 4.92 6.03 -10.73
N HIS A 84 5.09 6.89 -11.73
CA HIS A 84 5.67 6.49 -13.00
C HIS A 84 7.19 6.34 -12.91
N GLY A 85 7.71 5.32 -13.61
CA GLY A 85 9.15 5.11 -13.78
C GLY A 85 9.94 4.76 -12.52
N VAL A 86 9.26 4.52 -11.38
CA VAL A 86 9.89 4.08 -10.12
C VAL A 86 9.30 2.75 -9.66
N PRO A 87 10.11 1.79 -9.15
CA PRO A 87 9.60 0.54 -8.61
C PRO A 87 8.66 0.74 -7.40
N GLY A 88 7.74 -0.20 -7.17
CA GLY A 88 6.76 -0.13 -6.08
C GLY A 88 7.34 0.08 -4.68
N ARG A 89 8.53 -0.47 -4.38
CA ARG A 89 9.24 -0.22 -3.11
C ARG A 89 9.60 1.25 -2.93
N GLN A 90 9.97 1.95 -4.00
CA GLN A 90 10.27 3.39 -3.94
C GLN A 90 8.98 4.22 -3.89
N ALA A 91 7.94 3.80 -4.62
CA ALA A 91 6.62 4.41 -4.54
C ALA A 91 6.02 4.37 -3.12
N ALA A 92 6.35 3.35 -2.31
CA ALA A 92 5.91 3.24 -0.91
C ALA A 92 6.30 4.47 -0.06
N ARG A 93 7.46 5.07 -0.30
CA ARG A 93 7.89 6.29 0.41
C ARG A 93 6.98 7.48 0.12
N ILE A 94 6.57 7.62 -1.15
CA ILE A 94 5.64 8.69 -1.56
C ILE A 94 4.26 8.45 -0.95
N ALA A 95 3.77 7.21 -0.99
CA ALA A 95 2.50 6.85 -0.40
C ALA A 95 2.47 7.08 1.13
N GLY A 96 3.55 6.77 1.85
CA GLY A 96 3.66 7.03 3.29
C GLY A 96 3.59 8.53 3.62
N GLN A 97 4.28 9.37 2.86
CA GLN A 97 4.21 10.83 3.02
C GLN A 97 2.81 11.38 2.72
N MET A 98 2.12 10.84 1.72
CA MET A 98 0.73 11.20 1.42
C MET A 98 -0.21 10.77 2.54
N MET A 99 -0.08 9.54 3.04
CA MET A 99 -0.94 9.02 4.10
C MET A 99 -0.80 9.87 5.37
N ARG A 100 0.43 10.14 5.82
CA ARG A 100 0.67 11.01 6.98
C ARG A 100 -0.06 12.35 6.88
N ARG A 101 -0.04 12.99 5.70
CA ARG A 101 -0.71 14.28 5.48
C ARG A 101 -2.24 14.20 5.48
N ILE A 102 -2.82 13.02 5.26
CA ILE A 102 -4.27 12.81 5.35
C ILE A 102 -4.70 12.71 6.82
N GLN A 103 -3.79 12.31 7.71
CA GLN A 103 -4.06 12.18 9.14
C GLN A 103 -3.89 13.48 9.95
N GLU A 104 -3.17 14.45 9.38
CA GLU A 104 -2.96 15.79 9.94
C GLU A 104 -4.20 16.68 9.70
#